data_AF-H9VNS5-F1
#
_entry.id   AF-H9VNS5-F1
#
_cell.length_a   1.000
_cell.length_b   1.000
_cell.length_c   1.000
_cell.angle_alpha   90.00
_cell.angle_beta   90.00
_cell.angle_gamma   90.00
#
_symmetry.space_group_name_H-M   'P 1'
#
loop_
_entity.id
_entity.type
_entity.pdbx_description
1 polymer ?
#
loop_
_entity_poly.entity_id
_entity_poly.type
_entity_poly.pdbx_seq_one_letter_code
_entity_poly.pdbx_strand_id
1 'polypeptide(L)' 'WRTNLTGLDMANSSKILIIGGTGYIGRHISKASLALGHPTFLLVRETSASNPEKAKLLESFKASGAIIIHVCSLSA' A
#
# COMPACT_ATOMS: atom_id res chain seq x y z
N TRP A 1 13.23 24.64 22.36
CA TRP A 1 13.34 23.19 22.17
C TRP A 1 12.36 22.80 21.08
N ARG A 2 12.85 22.57 19.85
CA ARG A 2 12.05 22.34 18.65
C ARG A 2 12.08 20.83 18.41
N THR A 3 11.00 20.12 18.72
CA THR A 3 10.97 18.66 18.56
C THR A 3 10.83 18.33 17.08
N ASN A 4 11.93 17.88 16.47
CA ASN A 4 11.90 17.12 15.22
C ASN A 4 11.04 15.86 15.46
N LEU A 5 9.75 15.96 15.14
CA LEU A 5 8.73 14.92 15.37
C LEU A 5 8.68 13.84 14.27
N THR A 6 9.64 13.82 13.36
CA THR A 6 9.58 12.93 12.18
C THR A 6 10.06 11.49 12.44
N GLY A 7 10.66 11.21 13.60
CA GLY A 7 11.23 9.89 13.92
C GLY A 7 10.38 8.99 14.83
N LEU A 8 9.60 9.56 15.76
CA LEU A 8 8.82 8.80 16.75
C LEU A 8 7.37 8.51 16.29
N ASP A 9 6.80 9.32 15.40
CA ASP A 9 5.42 9.13 14.93
C ASP A 9 5.31 7.94 13.96
N MET A 10 6.36 7.69 13.16
CA MET A 10 6.47 6.48 12.33
C MET A 10 6.56 5.20 13.19
N ALA A 11 7.11 5.31 14.40
CA ALA A 11 7.26 4.20 15.34
C ALA A 11 5.95 3.90 16.09
N ASN A 12 5.04 4.87 16.18
CA ASN A 12 3.74 4.70 16.83
C ASN A 12 2.61 4.35 15.85
N SER A 13 2.83 4.53 14.53
CA SER A 13 1.93 4.05 13.49
C SER A 13 2.09 2.55 13.27
N SER A 14 1.03 1.77 13.49
CA SER A 14 1.03 0.33 13.20
C SER A 14 1.28 0.09 11.71
N LYS A 15 2.12 -0.91 11.40
CA LYS A 15 2.36 -1.35 10.02
C LYS A 15 1.16 -2.16 9.55
N ILE A 16 0.57 -1.77 8.42
CA ILE A 16 -0.65 -2.40 7.90
C ILE A 16 -0.32 -3.13 6.62
N LEU A 17 -0.59 -4.43 6.56
CA LEU A 17 -0.52 -5.22 5.34
C LEU A 17 -1.94 -5.48 4.82
N ILE A 18 -2.21 -5.02 3.60
CA ILE A 18 -3.49 -5.19 2.92
C ILE A 18 -3.33 -6.19 1.79
N ILE A 19 -4.03 -7.33 1.91
CA ILE A 19 -4.15 -8.34 0.87
C ILE A 19 -5.45 -8.08 0.10
N GLY A 20 -5.36 -8.00 -1.24
CA GLY A 20 -6.53 -7.67 -2.05
C GLY A 20 -6.90 -6.18 -2.02
N GLY A 21 -5.93 -5.30 -1.74
CA GLY A 21 -6.13 -3.84 -1.75
C GLY A 21 -6.60 -3.27 -3.11
N THR A 22 -6.49 -4.05 -4.19
CA THR A 22 -6.98 -3.71 -5.53
C THR A 22 -8.43 -4.12 -5.78
N GLY A 23 -9.10 -4.75 -4.82
CA GLY A 23 -10.54 -5.08 -4.88
C GLY A 23 -11.45 -3.88 -4.62
N TYR A 24 -12.76 -4.07 -4.77
CA TYR A 24 -13.76 -3.00 -4.64
C TYR A 24 -13.75 -2.32 -3.25
N ILE A 25 -13.71 -3.13 -2.19
CA ILE A 25 -13.62 -2.64 -0.81
C ILE A 25 -12.18 -2.29 -0.45
N GLY A 26 -11.24 -3.16 -0.83
CA GLY A 26 -9.81 -3.00 -0.53
C GLY A 26 -9.24 -1.67 -0.98
N ARG A 27 -9.75 -1.09 -2.08
CA ARG A 27 -9.28 0.22 -2.57
C ARG A 27 -9.53 1.36 -1.58
N HIS A 28 -10.68 1.34 -0.90
CA HIS A 28 -11.08 2.40 0.02
C HIS A 28 -10.31 2.28 1.32
N ILE A 29 -10.14 1.05 1.82
CA ILE A 29 -9.33 0.77 3.02
C ILE A 29 -7.88 1.18 2.79
N SER A 30 -7.31 0.84 1.63
CA SER A 30 -5.95 1.23 1.26
C SER A 30 -5.79 2.75 1.22
N LYS A 31 -6.74 3.48 0.61
CA LYS A 31 -6.73 4.95 0.59
C LYS A 31 -6.84 5.55 1.97
N ALA A 32 -7.73 5.04 2.82
CA ALA A 32 -7.91 5.55 4.18
C ALA A 32 -6.64 5.32 5.02
N SER A 33 -6.04 4.13 4.93
CA SER A 33 -4.80 3.80 5.63
C SER A 33 -3.65 4.75 5.26
N LEU A 34 -3.51 5.06 3.96
CA LEU A 34 -2.52 6.01 3.47
C LEU A 34 -2.83 7.46 3.89
N ALA A 35 -4.10 7.86 3.86
CA ALA A 35 -4.54 9.20 4.28
C ALA A 35 -4.31 9.44 5.78
N LEU A 36 -4.38 8.38 6.60
CA LEU A 36 -4.07 8.42 8.03
C LEU A 36 -2.56 8.41 8.30
N GLY A 37 -1.72 8.35 7.27
CA GLY A 37 -0.26 8.36 7.41
C GLY A 37 0.33 7.04 7.92
N HIS A 38 -0.43 5.95 7.89
CA HIS A 38 0.08 4.64 8.31
C HIS A 38 0.96 4.00 7.22
N PRO A 39 2.11 3.41 7.59
CA PRO A 39 2.92 2.62 6.67
C PRO A 39 2.10 1.45 6.12
N THR A 40 1.65 1.58 4.87
CA THR A 40 0.69 0.65 4.25
C THR A 40 1.38 -0.18 3.18
N PHE A 41 1.35 -1.50 3.36
CA PHE A 41 1.87 -2.49 2.45
C PHE A 41 0.72 -3.11 1.65
N LEU A 42 0.79 -3.09 0.33
CA LEU A 42 -0.20 -3.72 -0.55
C LEU A 42 0.40 -4.95 -1.20
N LEU A 43 -0.18 -6.12 -0.92
CA LEU A 43 0.21 -7.36 -1.59
C LEU A 43 -0.52 -7.49 -2.93
N VAL A 44 0.24 -7.58 -4.02
CA VAL A 44 -0.28 -7.70 -5.38
C VAL A 44 0.32 -8.91 -6.07
N ARG A 45 -0.55 -9.72 -6.69
CA ARG A 45 -0.13 -10.83 -7.55
C ARG A 45 0.26 -10.29 -8.93
N GLU A 46 1.33 -10.80 -9.53
CA GLU A 46 1.77 -10.40 -10.89
C GLU A 46 0.64 -10.48 -11.91
N THR A 47 -0.18 -11.53 -11.86
CA THR A 47 -1.33 -11.70 -12.78
C THR A 47 -2.41 -10.62 -12.62
N SER A 48 -2.48 -9.95 -11.48
CA SER A 48 -3.41 -8.84 -11.25
C SER A 48 -2.86 -7.49 -11.74
N ALA A 49 -1.55 -7.37 -11.96
CA ALA A 49 -0.93 -6.19 -12.55
C ALA A 49 -1.13 -6.13 -14.07
N SER A 50 -1.47 -7.26 -14.71
CA SER A 50 -1.75 -7.34 -16.15
C SER A 50 -3.07 -6.68 -16.58
N ASN A 51 -3.99 -6.40 -15.64
CA ASN A 51 -5.22 -5.66 -15.96
C ASN A 51 -4.97 -4.14 -15.92
N PRO A 52 -5.31 -3.39 -16.97
CA PRO A 52 -5.04 -1.94 -17.04
C PRO A 52 -5.74 -1.14 -15.94
N GLU A 53 -6.95 -1.55 -15.52
CA GLU A 53 -7.68 -0.89 -14.43
C GLU A 53 -6.98 -1.05 -13.07
N LYS A 54 -6.45 -2.25 -12.80
CA LYS A 54 -5.71 -2.54 -11.56
C LYS A 54 -4.33 -1.88 -11.56
N ALA A 55 -3.69 -1.77 -12.73
CA ALA A 55 -2.42 -1.06 -12.91
C ALA A 55 -2.55 0.43 -12.58
N LYS A 56 -3.58 1.12 -13.09
CA LYS A 56 -3.84 2.54 -12.77
C LYS A 56 -4.11 2.77 -11.28
N LEU A 57 -4.83 1.86 -10.64
CA LEU A 57 -5.04 1.86 -9.19
C LEU A 57 -3.73 1.69 -8.43
N LEU A 58 -2.87 0.78 -8.90
CA LEU A 58 -1.57 0.51 -8.30
C LEU A 58 -0.63 1.72 -8.39
N GLU A 59 -0.60 2.41 -9.53
CA GLU A 59 0.15 3.67 -9.68
C GLU A 59 -0.38 4.76 -8.75
N SER A 60 -1.71 4.87 -8.61
CA SER A 60 -2.33 5.81 -7.66
C SER A 60 -1.91 5.51 -6.22
N PHE A 61 -1.78 4.23 -5.85
CA PHE A 61 -1.29 3.82 -4.54
C PHE A 61 0.21 4.13 -4.37
N LYS A 62 1.05 3.89 -5.39
CA LYS A 62 2.47 4.30 -5.35
C LYS A 62 2.62 5.80 -5.12
N ALA A 63 1.87 6.61 -5.88
CA ALA A 63 1.89 8.06 -5.76
C ALA A 63 1.43 8.54 -4.37
N SER A 64 0.56 7.78 -3.71
CA SER A 64 0.06 8.06 -2.35
C SER A 64 0.99 7.52 -1.24
N GLY A 65 2.13 6.93 -1.58
CA GLY A 65 3.10 6.42 -0.59
C GLY A 65 2.91 4.96 -0.16
N ALA A 66 2.12 4.17 -0.90
CA ALA A 66 1.97 2.75 -0.60
C ALA A 66 3.21 1.93 -1.01
N ILE A 67 3.58 0.98 -0.16
CA ILE A 67 4.65 0.02 -0.44
C ILE A 67 4.01 -1.21 -1.07
N ILE A 68 4.34 -1.49 -2.34
CA ILE A 68 3.76 -2.64 -3.04
C ILE A 68 4.72 -3.82 -2.93
N ILE A 69 4.17 -4.93 -2.45
CA ILE A 69 4.85 -6.23 -2.39
C ILE A 69 4.27 -7.10 -3.50
N HIS A 70 5.15 -7.53 -4.40
CA HIS A 70 4.78 -8.45 -5.47
C HIS A 70 4.95 -9.89 -4.99
N VAL A 71 3.90 -10.70 -5.12
CA VAL A 71 4.03 -12.15 -4.97
C VAL A 71 4.62 -12.67 -6.26
N CYS A 72 5.91 -13.01 -6.22
CA CYS A 72 6.55 -13.77 -7.27
C CYS A 72 5.93 -15.17 -7.29
N SER A 73 5.22 -15.48 -8.37
CA SER A 73 4.90 -16.88 -8.67
C SER A 73 6.12 -17.44 -9.37
N LEU A 74 7.07 -18.00 -8.61
CA LEU A 74 8.15 -18.83 -9.17
C LEU A 74 7.47 -19.96 -9.95
N SER A 75 7.28 -19.79 -11.25
CA SER A 75 7.17 -20.91 -12.18
C SER A 75 8.59 -21.46 -12.30
N ALA A 76 8.81 -22.60 -11.64
CA ALA A 76 9.98 -23.45 -11.84
C ALA A 76 10.12 -23.85 -13.31
#